data_AF-A0A521TQY1-F1
#
_entry.id   AF-A0A521TQY1-F1
#
_cell.length_a   1.000
_cell.length_b   1.000
_cell.length_c   1.000
_cell.angle_alpha   90.00
_cell.angle_beta   90.00
_cell.angle_gamma   90.00
#
_symmetry.space_group_name_H-M   'P 1'
#
loop_
_entity.id
_entity.type
_entity.pdbx_description
1 polymer ?
#
loop_
_entity_poly.entity_id
_entity_poly.type
_entity_poly.pdbx_seq_one_letter_code
_entity_poly.pdbx_strand_id
1 'polypeptide(L)'
;MKTNLRGMLATMLATGLLAACSSDGGNNPGTDAGVPTDMGVTTDMGGTDGGATDAPRTDAPRTDAPRVDAGNPVAAACGAATDLSTRMPGADGAIHVMGDNTDGAAVEIGNLGSIAEGGCINAAMGGKGMVLVYRYTMRTAGTLTVSTANAGTDDAMFDTVVAILPTCTAAATPIACNDDIGTSAGATHRYHSRVTSRALTMGQSVFIVVGGYGASPKEASTGAFEMTVSEAPPIAIGMPCPVGAVCATGSICVGASGMNSGVCTADGTAPGAACRTAAPFCDGAFSCSVAAPSMASRGICRRTAAIGEACGPTATCASMGFCPNFLTSAPSGSDAGVAADAGAPMNARYCTLPSMESEPNNTPAAPQAPVTQTTIFRGAITPGTDVDCYSVTVPAGASLFAETTDANGTCNLGEGEDTVLRAYRQGSAMPIAENDDVAMGTLCSRLNSASTPALLRVAAGTYTFCVSPYAEMGAAGTPIPAYYLTIGVTAP
;
A
#
# COMPACT_ATOMS: atom_id res chain seq x y z
N MET A 1 -45.07 14.13 49.55
CA MET A 1 -45.70 13.30 50.61
C MET A 1 -46.05 11.93 50.04
N LYS A 2 -46.15 10.90 50.90
CA LYS A 2 -46.86 9.60 50.74
C LYS A 2 -47.23 9.15 49.30
N THR A 3 -46.50 8.26 48.63
CA THR A 3 -46.47 6.77 48.75
C THR A 3 -47.71 6.01 48.23
N ASN A 4 -47.52 5.13 47.23
CA ASN A 4 -48.15 3.80 47.01
C ASN A 4 -47.65 3.17 45.69
N LEU A 5 -47.75 1.87 45.39
CA LEU A 5 -47.39 0.66 46.19
C LEU A 5 -47.20 -0.56 45.24
N ARG A 6 -46.12 -1.35 45.48
CA ARG A 6 -45.75 -2.72 45.03
C ARG A 6 -46.72 -3.56 44.15
N GLY A 7 -46.14 -4.40 43.26
CA GLY A 7 -46.69 -5.74 42.96
C GLY A 7 -46.02 -6.55 41.83
N MET A 8 -45.61 -7.80 42.11
CA MET A 8 -45.18 -8.90 41.19
C MET A 8 -43.94 -8.62 40.29
N LEU A 9 -42.83 -9.36 40.29
CA LEU A 9 -42.44 -10.74 40.69
C LEU A 9 -42.80 -11.86 39.68
N ALA A 10 -41.77 -12.34 38.97
CA ALA A 10 -41.69 -13.68 38.37
C ALA A 10 -40.23 -14.17 38.43
N THR A 11 -40.00 -15.46 38.71
CA THR A 11 -38.67 -16.04 38.96
C THR A 11 -38.52 -17.37 38.23
N MET A 12 -37.42 -17.59 37.52
CA MET A 12 -36.94 -18.95 37.21
C MET A 12 -35.42 -18.99 36.98
N LEU A 13 -34.83 -20.18 37.13
CA LEU A 13 -33.39 -20.44 37.23
C LEU A 13 -32.83 -21.07 35.94
N ALA A 14 -31.53 -20.84 35.70
CA ALA A 14 -30.61 -21.81 35.12
C ALA A 14 -29.19 -21.56 35.67
N THR A 15 -28.33 -22.58 35.69
CA THR A 15 -27.07 -22.59 36.48
C THR A 15 -25.84 -23.05 35.70
N GLY A 16 -24.67 -22.53 36.09
CA GLY A 16 -23.35 -23.07 35.77
C GLY A 16 -22.47 -22.14 34.92
N LEU A 17 -21.14 -22.17 35.03
CA LEU A 17 -20.30 -22.86 36.03
C LEU A 17 -18.93 -22.14 36.09
N LEU A 18 -18.44 -21.78 37.27
CA LEU A 18 -17.11 -21.20 37.46
C LEU A 18 -16.58 -21.61 38.84
N ALA A 19 -15.46 -22.33 38.88
CA ALA A 19 -14.84 -22.83 40.10
C ALA A 19 -13.65 -21.96 40.52
N ALA A 20 -13.46 -21.78 41.83
CA ALA A 20 -12.35 -21.04 42.41
C ALA A 20 -11.85 -21.68 43.71
N CYS A 21 -10.52 -21.73 43.86
CA CYS A 21 -9.76 -22.08 45.08
C CYS A 21 -8.56 -21.10 45.11
N SER A 22 -8.13 -20.40 46.18
CA SER A 22 -8.15 -20.67 47.65
C SER A 22 -7.23 -21.86 48.04
N SER A 23 -6.42 -21.93 49.11
CA SER A 23 -5.85 -21.00 50.13
C SER A 23 -5.14 -21.88 51.19
N ASP A 24 -3.90 -21.71 51.68
CA ASP A 24 -2.79 -20.76 51.43
C ASP A 24 -1.45 -21.60 51.38
N GLY A 25 -0.27 -21.32 51.96
CA GLY A 25 0.30 -20.24 52.80
C GLY A 25 1.48 -20.76 53.66
N GLY A 26 2.64 -20.06 53.75
CA GLY A 26 3.77 -20.54 54.58
C GLY A 26 5.05 -19.67 54.61
N ASN A 27 5.57 -19.39 55.81
CA ASN A 27 6.66 -18.43 56.12
C ASN A 27 8.09 -18.85 55.72
N ASN A 28 8.85 -17.94 55.08
CA ASN A 28 9.98 -17.15 55.63
C ASN A 28 10.85 -17.71 56.81
N PRO A 29 12.14 -17.32 56.99
CA PRO A 29 13.24 -16.98 56.07
C PRO A 29 14.58 -17.75 56.39
N GLY A 30 15.67 -17.48 55.67
CA GLY A 30 17.03 -17.92 56.07
C GLY A 30 18.18 -17.19 55.35
N THR A 31 19.20 -16.77 56.09
CA THR A 31 20.43 -16.09 55.62
C THR A 31 21.65 -17.01 55.72
N ASP A 32 22.63 -16.91 54.81
CA ASP A 32 24.01 -16.50 55.13
C ASP A 32 24.83 -16.18 53.84
N ALA A 33 26.11 -15.83 53.97
CA ALA A 33 26.97 -15.26 52.94
C ALA A 33 28.07 -16.19 52.39
N GLY A 34 28.70 -15.77 51.28
CA GLY A 34 30.13 -15.47 51.40
C GLY A 34 31.16 -16.06 50.40
N VAL A 35 31.72 -15.16 49.58
CA VAL A 35 33.17 -15.07 49.22
C VAL A 35 33.72 -16.24 48.34
N PRO A 36 35.03 -16.31 47.95
CA PRO A 36 35.42 -15.92 46.59
C PRO A 36 36.07 -17.02 45.71
N THR A 37 36.44 -16.62 44.49
CA THR A 37 37.45 -17.26 43.63
C THR A 37 38.86 -17.29 44.27
N ASP A 38 39.60 -18.37 44.04
CA ASP A 38 40.99 -18.58 44.50
C ASP A 38 42.03 -18.46 43.36
N MET A 39 43.32 -18.32 43.69
CA MET A 39 44.45 -18.19 42.74
C MET A 39 45.65 -19.09 43.09
N GLY A 40 46.03 -19.96 42.15
CA GLY A 40 47.34 -20.64 42.08
C GLY A 40 47.52 -21.24 40.67
N VAL A 41 48.63 -21.09 39.92
CA VAL A 41 50.08 -20.95 40.20
C VAL A 41 50.74 -22.28 40.61
N THR A 42 51.96 -22.50 40.10
CA THR A 42 52.77 -23.74 40.08
C THR A 42 52.30 -24.78 39.02
N THR A 43 53.16 -25.53 38.31
CA THR A 43 54.65 -25.56 38.31
C THR A 43 55.20 -25.91 36.92
N ASP A 44 56.41 -25.45 36.62
CA ASP A 44 57.29 -26.02 35.58
C ASP A 44 58.06 -27.22 36.16
N MET A 45 58.09 -28.34 35.42
CA MET A 45 59.24 -29.25 35.35
C MET A 45 59.27 -29.92 33.97
N GLY A 46 60.39 -29.80 33.25
CA GLY A 46 60.56 -30.36 31.91
C GLY A 46 60.78 -31.87 31.84
N GLY A 47 60.64 -32.43 30.63
CA GLY A 47 60.98 -33.81 30.29
C GLY A 47 61.74 -33.87 28.97
N THR A 48 62.86 -34.59 28.95
CA THR A 48 63.85 -34.60 27.85
C THR A 48 63.52 -35.55 26.69
N ASP A 49 63.83 -35.07 25.50
CA ASP A 49 64.53 -35.75 24.40
C ASP A 49 64.00 -37.11 23.90
N GLY A 50 63.35 -37.09 22.74
CA GLY A 50 63.08 -38.27 21.90
C GLY A 50 63.37 -37.95 20.43
N GLY A 51 64.62 -38.15 20.00
CA GLY A 51 65.10 -37.64 18.71
C GLY A 51 64.56 -38.37 17.47
N ALA A 52 64.11 -37.59 16.48
CA ALA A 52 63.94 -38.00 15.09
C ALA A 52 64.70 -37.03 14.19
N THR A 53 65.42 -37.53 13.19
CA THR A 53 66.27 -36.69 12.32
C THR A 53 65.46 -35.97 11.25
N ASP A 54 65.53 -34.64 11.23
CA ASP A 54 64.93 -33.83 10.17
C ASP A 54 65.54 -34.11 8.79
N ALA A 55 64.67 -34.32 7.81
CA ALA A 55 65.03 -34.24 6.39
C ALA A 55 64.74 -32.80 5.90
N PRO A 56 65.67 -32.12 5.21
CA PRO A 56 65.44 -30.75 4.77
C PRO A 56 64.31 -30.69 3.75
N ARG A 57 63.19 -30.06 4.12
CA ARG A 57 62.13 -29.69 3.18
C ARG A 57 62.57 -28.47 2.40
N THR A 58 62.59 -28.59 1.07
CA THR A 58 62.80 -27.44 0.17
C THR A 58 61.59 -26.52 0.23
N ASP A 59 61.79 -25.25 0.58
CA ASP A 59 60.72 -24.24 0.55
C ASP A 59 60.27 -23.98 -0.89
N ALA A 60 59.10 -24.50 -1.25
CA ALA A 60 58.38 -24.09 -2.45
C ALA A 60 57.70 -22.74 -2.17
N PRO A 61 57.91 -21.69 -2.99
CA PRO A 61 57.27 -20.40 -2.77
C PRO A 61 55.76 -20.55 -2.91
N ARG A 62 55.02 -20.30 -1.82
CA ARG A 62 53.58 -20.12 -1.88
C ARG A 62 53.29 -18.82 -2.60
N THR A 63 52.65 -18.91 -3.77
CA THR A 63 51.99 -17.76 -4.38
C THR A 63 50.81 -17.37 -3.49
N ASP A 64 50.85 -16.19 -2.88
CA ASP A 64 49.73 -15.71 -2.08
C ASP A 64 48.49 -15.54 -2.96
N ALA A 65 47.46 -16.34 -2.69
CA ALA A 65 46.15 -16.15 -3.30
C ALA A 65 45.58 -14.80 -2.82
N PRO A 66 44.95 -13.99 -3.70
CA PRO A 66 44.44 -12.68 -3.30
C PRO A 66 43.50 -12.78 -2.10
N ARG A 67 43.91 -12.17 -0.98
CA ARG A 67 43.09 -12.11 0.24
C ARG A 67 41.90 -11.20 -0.05
N VAL A 68 40.73 -11.81 -0.23
CA VAL A 68 39.48 -11.07 -0.53
C VAL A 68 39.20 -10.08 0.60
N ASP A 69 38.97 -8.81 0.25
CA ASP A 69 38.71 -7.76 1.24
C ASP A 69 37.42 -8.04 2.01
N ALA A 70 37.56 -8.35 3.30
CA ALA A 70 36.45 -8.66 4.20
C ALA A 70 35.57 -7.43 4.58
N GLY A 71 35.67 -6.33 3.81
CA GLY A 71 35.05 -5.04 4.12
C GLY A 71 33.61 -4.85 3.62
N ASN A 72 33.12 -5.72 2.73
CA ASN A 72 31.74 -5.62 2.23
C ASN A 72 31.17 -7.02 1.89
N PRO A 73 30.36 -7.63 2.78
CA PRO A 73 29.84 -8.98 2.55
C PRO A 73 28.74 -9.00 1.48
N VAL A 74 28.02 -7.89 1.24
CA VAL A 74 27.08 -7.76 0.11
C VAL A 74 27.83 -7.87 -1.22
N ALA A 75 28.97 -7.20 -1.36
CA ALA A 75 29.80 -7.30 -2.56
C ALA A 75 30.34 -8.73 -2.77
N ALA A 76 30.69 -9.43 -1.69
CA ALA A 76 31.10 -10.84 -1.76
C ALA A 76 29.94 -11.76 -2.23
N ALA A 77 28.75 -11.61 -1.65
CA ALA A 77 27.55 -12.37 -2.05
C ALA A 77 27.19 -12.14 -3.52
N CYS A 78 27.20 -10.87 -3.96
CA CYS A 78 26.93 -10.49 -5.34
C CYS A 78 28.01 -10.94 -6.32
N GLY A 79 29.29 -10.96 -5.91
CA GLY A 79 30.41 -11.45 -6.71
C GLY A 79 30.45 -12.97 -6.86
N ALA A 80 29.91 -13.71 -5.89
CA ALA A 80 29.78 -15.16 -5.90
C ALA A 80 28.48 -15.66 -6.58
N ALA A 81 27.70 -14.77 -7.19
CA ALA A 81 26.37 -15.10 -7.70
C ALA A 81 26.40 -16.20 -8.79
N THR A 82 25.68 -17.30 -8.55
CA THR A 82 25.63 -18.43 -9.50
C THR A 82 24.77 -18.08 -10.71
N ASP A 83 25.36 -18.07 -11.91
CA ASP A 83 24.62 -17.75 -13.14
C ASP A 83 23.78 -18.95 -13.63
N LEU A 84 22.47 -18.72 -13.72
CA LEU A 84 21.47 -19.67 -14.21
C LEU A 84 21.07 -19.40 -15.67
N SER A 85 21.54 -18.30 -16.27
CA SER A 85 21.14 -17.86 -17.63
C SER A 85 21.41 -18.93 -18.70
N THR A 86 22.43 -19.77 -18.51
CA THR A 86 22.83 -20.86 -19.42
C THR A 86 22.13 -22.20 -19.16
N ARG A 87 21.45 -22.39 -18.01
CA ARG A 87 20.77 -23.66 -17.69
C ARG A 87 19.46 -23.77 -18.45
N MET A 88 19.35 -24.77 -19.33
CA MET A 88 18.07 -25.06 -20.02
C MET A 88 16.98 -25.46 -19.02
N PRO A 89 15.73 -25.00 -19.19
CA PRO A 89 14.60 -25.49 -18.40
C PRO A 89 14.30 -26.98 -18.63
N GLY A 90 13.60 -27.59 -17.68
CA GLY A 90 13.07 -28.95 -17.77
C GLY A 90 11.85 -29.07 -18.69
N ALA A 91 11.27 -30.27 -18.74
CA ALA A 91 10.10 -30.58 -19.56
C ALA A 91 8.80 -29.88 -19.09
N ASP A 92 8.82 -29.33 -17.88
CA ASP A 92 7.78 -28.51 -17.25
C ASP A 92 7.93 -27.01 -17.56
N GLY A 93 9.09 -26.58 -18.06
CA GLY A 93 9.42 -25.18 -18.36
C GLY A 93 10.18 -24.44 -17.25
N ALA A 94 10.57 -25.09 -16.15
CA ALA A 94 11.36 -24.46 -15.09
C ALA A 94 12.82 -24.92 -15.05
N ILE A 95 13.73 -24.05 -14.60
CA ILE A 95 15.06 -24.44 -14.16
C ILE A 95 14.96 -24.88 -12.71
N HIS A 96 15.24 -26.15 -12.43
CA HIS A 96 15.39 -26.65 -11.06
C HIS A 96 16.81 -26.41 -10.54
N VAL A 97 16.91 -25.97 -9.29
CA VAL A 97 18.18 -25.71 -8.60
C VAL A 97 18.05 -26.19 -7.15
N MET A 98 18.76 -27.25 -6.80
CA MET A 98 19.02 -27.55 -5.39
C MET A 98 20.03 -26.52 -4.85
N GLY A 99 19.74 -25.97 -3.68
CA GLY A 99 20.64 -25.11 -2.91
C GLY A 99 20.58 -25.46 -1.43
N ASP A 100 21.55 -24.97 -0.68
CA ASP A 100 21.55 -24.98 0.78
C ASP A 100 22.24 -23.69 1.23
N ASN A 101 21.55 -22.85 2.00
CA ASN A 101 22.12 -21.57 2.43
C ASN A 101 23.00 -21.70 3.68
N THR A 102 23.15 -22.87 4.31
CA THR A 102 24.13 -23.05 5.41
C THR A 102 25.56 -22.68 4.98
N ASP A 103 25.95 -23.02 3.75
CA ASP A 103 27.22 -22.63 3.09
C ASP A 103 27.12 -21.27 2.35
N GLY A 104 26.10 -20.47 2.61
CA GLY A 104 25.82 -19.22 1.90
C GLY A 104 26.78 -18.07 2.22
N ALA A 105 26.45 -16.88 1.72
CA ALA A 105 27.14 -15.66 2.13
C ALA A 105 26.63 -15.18 3.51
N ALA A 106 27.56 -14.76 4.38
CA ALA A 106 27.27 -14.16 5.69
C ALA A 106 26.74 -12.72 5.55
N VAL A 107 25.58 -12.59 4.90
CA VAL A 107 24.79 -11.36 4.78
C VAL A 107 23.39 -11.69 5.25
N GLU A 108 22.95 -11.06 6.34
CA GLU A 108 21.54 -11.06 6.74
C GLU A 108 20.70 -10.51 5.58
N ILE A 109 19.63 -11.20 5.20
CA ILE A 109 18.87 -10.88 3.98
C ILE A 109 18.33 -9.43 3.96
N GLY A 110 18.03 -8.84 5.12
CA GLY A 110 17.62 -7.44 5.22
C GLY A 110 18.67 -6.42 4.76
N ASN A 111 19.96 -6.77 4.79
CA ASN A 111 21.07 -5.92 4.36
C ASN A 111 21.39 -6.05 2.86
N LEU A 112 20.74 -6.97 2.12
CA LEU A 112 21.00 -7.25 0.72
C LEU A 112 19.88 -6.73 -0.21
N GLY A 113 19.83 -5.42 -0.44
CA GLY A 113 18.91 -4.81 -1.41
C GLY A 113 17.56 -4.43 -0.81
N SER A 114 17.57 -3.65 0.28
CA SER A 114 16.36 -3.06 0.89
C SER A 114 15.18 -4.02 1.09
N ILE A 115 15.41 -5.33 1.26
CA ILE A 115 14.33 -6.36 1.28
C ILE A 115 13.37 -6.12 2.47
N ALA A 116 13.90 -5.64 3.59
CA ALA A 116 13.13 -5.23 4.76
C ALA A 116 12.34 -3.93 4.57
N GLU A 117 12.82 -3.00 3.75
CA GLU A 117 12.13 -1.73 3.41
C GLU A 117 11.07 -1.95 2.32
N GLY A 118 11.28 -2.94 1.45
CA GLY A 118 10.31 -3.42 0.46
C GLY A 118 9.11 -4.17 1.05
N GLY A 119 9.06 -4.34 2.38
CA GLY A 119 7.95 -4.95 3.10
C GLY A 119 7.87 -6.48 3.05
N CYS A 120 8.87 -7.15 2.49
CA CYS A 120 8.87 -8.61 2.27
C CYS A 120 9.49 -9.42 3.42
N ILE A 121 10.02 -8.76 4.45
CA ILE A 121 10.35 -9.30 5.76
C ILE A 121 10.13 -8.19 6.79
N ASN A 122 9.77 -8.53 8.03
CA ASN A 122 9.60 -7.50 9.06
C ASN A 122 10.97 -7.02 9.59
N ALA A 123 11.35 -5.79 9.25
CA ALA A 123 12.59 -5.14 9.68
C ALA A 123 12.86 -5.23 11.20
N ALA A 124 11.81 -5.23 12.02
CA ALA A 124 11.94 -5.29 13.48
C ALA A 124 12.26 -6.68 14.04
N MET A 125 12.15 -7.76 13.26
CA MET A 125 12.45 -9.12 13.71
C MET A 125 13.89 -9.56 13.41
N GLY A 126 14.56 -8.88 12.48
CA GLY A 126 15.93 -9.14 12.04
C GLY A 126 16.02 -10.35 11.10
N GLY A 127 16.56 -10.14 9.90
CA GLY A 127 16.70 -11.17 8.86
C GLY A 127 17.79 -12.19 9.17
N LYS A 128 17.57 -13.02 10.20
CA LYS A 128 18.49 -14.09 10.60
C LYS A 128 18.55 -15.13 9.49
N GLY A 129 19.72 -15.27 8.88
CA GLY A 129 19.99 -16.23 7.83
C GLY A 129 21.20 -15.83 7.01
N MET A 130 21.75 -16.82 6.32
CA MET A 130 22.72 -16.63 5.24
C MET A 130 21.95 -16.51 3.91
N VAL A 131 22.55 -15.94 2.87
CA VAL A 131 21.91 -15.84 1.54
C VAL A 131 22.70 -16.56 0.45
N LEU A 132 21.97 -17.18 -0.48
CA LEU A 132 22.47 -17.53 -1.80
C LEU A 132 21.96 -16.52 -2.83
N VAL A 133 22.86 -16.07 -3.70
CA VAL A 133 22.55 -15.18 -4.82
C VAL A 133 22.74 -15.94 -6.12
N TYR A 134 21.75 -15.84 -6.99
CA TYR A 134 21.80 -16.33 -8.36
C TYR A 134 21.68 -15.15 -9.32
N ARG A 135 22.31 -15.25 -10.48
CA ARG A 135 22.06 -14.34 -11.61
C ARG A 135 21.18 -15.05 -12.62
N TYR A 136 20.19 -14.35 -13.16
CA TYR A 136 19.39 -14.84 -14.28
C TYR A 136 19.28 -13.77 -15.36
N THR A 137 19.18 -14.17 -16.62
CA THR A 137 19.01 -13.27 -17.76
C THR A 137 17.85 -13.75 -18.62
N MET A 138 16.85 -12.89 -18.76
CA MET A 138 15.59 -13.19 -19.45
C MET A 138 15.83 -13.58 -20.91
N ARG A 139 15.29 -14.72 -21.33
CA ARG A 139 15.38 -15.28 -22.69
C ARG A 139 14.27 -14.76 -23.58
N THR A 140 13.12 -14.47 -22.99
CA THR A 140 11.97 -13.80 -23.59
C THR A 140 11.64 -12.52 -22.81
N ALA A 141 10.93 -11.57 -23.41
CA ALA A 141 10.26 -10.54 -22.60
C ALA A 141 9.05 -11.19 -21.93
N GLY A 142 8.86 -11.02 -20.63
CA GLY A 142 7.92 -11.81 -19.83
C GLY A 142 7.95 -11.48 -18.34
N THR A 143 7.40 -12.36 -17.50
CA THR A 143 7.63 -12.32 -16.04
C THR A 143 8.50 -13.48 -15.62
N LEU A 144 9.37 -13.23 -14.64
CA LEU A 144 10.14 -14.26 -13.97
C LEU A 144 9.37 -14.71 -12.73
N THR A 145 9.01 -16.00 -12.69
CA THR A 145 8.47 -16.65 -11.50
C THR A 145 9.59 -17.41 -10.82
N VAL A 146 9.73 -17.22 -9.52
CA VAL A 146 10.65 -17.99 -8.67
C VAL A 146 9.88 -18.57 -7.50
N SER A 147 10.08 -19.86 -7.22
CA SER A 147 9.42 -20.58 -6.14
C SER A 147 10.44 -21.43 -5.39
N THR A 148 10.45 -21.36 -4.06
CA THR A 148 11.08 -22.39 -3.18
C THR A 148 10.06 -23.42 -2.72
N ALA A 149 8.76 -23.15 -2.86
CA ALA A 149 7.68 -24.12 -2.65
C ALA A 149 7.69 -25.23 -3.73
N ASN A 150 8.55 -26.23 -3.52
CA ASN A 150 8.79 -27.41 -4.35
C ASN A 150 9.13 -28.61 -3.45
N ALA A 151 9.13 -29.83 -4.00
CA ALA A 151 9.24 -31.07 -3.22
C ALA A 151 10.61 -31.30 -2.56
N GLY A 152 11.68 -30.66 -3.03
CA GLY A 152 13.01 -30.71 -2.42
C GLY A 152 13.28 -29.67 -1.32
N THR A 153 12.28 -28.88 -0.90
CA THR A 153 12.38 -27.95 0.24
C THR A 153 11.62 -28.54 1.44
N ASP A 154 12.22 -28.51 2.63
CA ASP A 154 11.63 -29.14 3.82
C ASP A 154 10.47 -28.30 4.40
N ASP A 155 9.25 -28.84 4.33
CA ASP A 155 8.02 -28.31 4.94
C ASP A 155 8.09 -28.20 6.47
N ALA A 156 8.97 -28.97 7.12
CA ALA A 156 9.02 -29.08 8.58
C ALA A 156 10.04 -28.16 9.25
N MET A 157 10.99 -27.58 8.50
CA MET A 157 12.13 -26.87 9.09
C MET A 157 12.61 -25.60 8.39
N PHE A 158 12.54 -25.44 7.05
CA PHE A 158 13.16 -24.26 6.41
C PHE A 158 12.13 -23.20 6.01
N ASP A 159 12.15 -22.07 6.72
CA ASP A 159 11.39 -20.86 6.38
C ASP A 159 12.22 -20.03 5.40
N THR A 160 11.73 -19.90 4.16
CA THR A 160 12.48 -19.30 3.04
C THR A 160 11.99 -17.89 2.73
N VAL A 161 12.89 -17.05 2.21
CA VAL A 161 12.52 -15.77 1.60
C VAL A 161 13.17 -15.67 0.22
N VAL A 162 12.37 -15.28 -0.77
CA VAL A 162 12.83 -15.09 -2.16
C VAL A 162 12.60 -13.65 -2.61
N ALA A 163 13.65 -13.01 -3.15
CA ALA A 163 13.59 -11.68 -3.74
C ALA A 163 14.21 -11.63 -5.14
N ILE A 164 13.64 -10.81 -6.03
CA ILE A 164 14.18 -10.52 -7.36
C ILE A 164 14.67 -9.07 -7.37
N LEU A 165 15.98 -8.86 -7.44
CA LEU A 165 16.60 -7.52 -7.47
C LEU A 165 16.97 -7.09 -8.90
N PRO A 166 16.85 -5.79 -9.25
CA PRO A 166 17.28 -5.27 -10.55
C PRO A 166 18.81 -5.17 -10.66
N THR A 167 19.49 -4.96 -9.54
CA THR A 167 20.95 -4.93 -9.38
C THR A 167 21.31 -5.55 -8.04
N CYS A 168 22.43 -6.25 -7.94
CA CYS A 168 22.89 -6.78 -6.66
C CYS A 168 23.71 -5.71 -5.92
N THR A 169 23.02 -4.87 -5.14
CA THR A 169 23.61 -3.84 -4.26
C THR A 169 22.75 -3.67 -3.01
N ALA A 170 23.34 -3.18 -1.91
CA ALA A 170 22.64 -3.05 -0.62
C ALA A 170 21.37 -2.16 -0.68
N ALA A 171 21.36 -1.16 -1.56
CA ALA A 171 20.26 -0.21 -1.76
C ALA A 171 19.38 -0.50 -3.00
N ALA A 172 19.45 -1.70 -3.57
CA ALA A 172 18.63 -2.07 -4.71
C ALA A 172 17.22 -2.48 -4.27
N THR A 173 16.21 -1.61 -4.45
CA THR A 173 14.81 -1.96 -4.17
C THR A 173 14.37 -3.21 -4.96
N PRO A 174 13.73 -4.21 -4.33
CA PRO A 174 13.27 -5.40 -5.04
C PRO A 174 12.26 -5.07 -6.17
N ILE A 175 12.33 -5.84 -7.26
CA ILE A 175 11.33 -5.86 -8.32
C ILE A 175 10.03 -6.51 -7.81
N ALA A 176 10.20 -7.58 -7.04
CA ALA A 176 9.19 -8.30 -6.27
C ALA A 176 9.92 -9.19 -5.24
N CYS A 177 9.27 -9.52 -4.12
CA CYS A 177 9.77 -10.45 -3.12
C CYS A 177 8.61 -11.08 -2.34
N ASN A 178 8.87 -12.18 -1.63
CA ASN A 178 7.89 -12.94 -0.85
C ASN A 178 8.60 -13.76 0.24
N ASP A 179 8.01 -13.85 1.42
CA ASP A 179 8.33 -14.81 2.49
C ASP A 179 7.39 -16.03 2.38
N ASP A 180 6.19 -15.98 2.95
CA ASP A 180 5.19 -17.08 3.02
C ASP A 180 4.32 -17.20 1.74
N ILE A 181 3.93 -18.42 1.33
CA ILE A 181 2.74 -18.63 0.45
C ILE A 181 1.50 -19.10 1.20
N GLY A 182 1.60 -19.42 2.49
CA GLY A 182 0.51 -20.00 3.29
C GLY A 182 0.11 -19.17 4.51
N THR A 183 -1.02 -18.46 4.43
CA THR A 183 -1.59 -17.75 5.59
C THR A 183 -2.33 -18.66 6.59
N SER A 184 -2.67 -19.88 6.19
CA SER A 184 -3.41 -20.86 7.02
C SER A 184 -2.47 -21.81 7.77
N ALA A 185 -2.68 -21.96 9.08
CA ALA A 185 -1.98 -22.95 9.88
C ALA A 185 -2.29 -24.38 9.39
N GLY A 186 -1.25 -25.15 9.06
CA GLY A 186 -1.38 -26.51 8.52
C GLY A 186 -1.44 -26.63 6.99
N ALA A 187 -1.22 -25.54 6.25
CA ALA A 187 -0.94 -25.64 4.81
C ALA A 187 0.43 -26.32 4.56
N THR A 188 0.51 -27.17 3.54
CA THR A 188 1.79 -27.62 2.95
C THR A 188 2.52 -26.44 2.31
N HIS A 189 3.85 -26.43 2.33
CA HIS A 189 4.68 -25.33 1.81
C HIS A 189 4.37 -23.95 2.44
N ARG A 190 3.91 -23.92 3.69
CA ARG A 190 3.45 -22.68 4.35
C ARG A 190 4.54 -21.59 4.32
N TYR A 191 5.71 -21.95 4.86
CA TYR A 191 6.89 -21.11 5.04
C TYR A 191 7.82 -21.11 3.84
N HIS A 192 7.30 -21.48 2.66
CA HIS A 192 8.05 -21.46 1.42
C HIS A 192 7.58 -20.28 0.57
N SER A 193 8.48 -19.68 -0.20
CA SER A 193 8.17 -18.50 -1.02
C SER A 193 7.73 -18.86 -2.43
N ARG A 194 6.90 -17.98 -2.99
CA ARG A 194 6.72 -17.86 -4.45
C ARG A 194 6.53 -16.39 -4.81
N VAL A 195 7.32 -15.91 -5.75
CA VAL A 195 7.29 -14.55 -6.25
C VAL A 195 7.16 -14.55 -7.77
N THR A 196 6.42 -13.58 -8.32
CA THR A 196 6.38 -13.30 -9.75
C THR A 196 6.77 -11.84 -9.97
N SER A 197 7.74 -11.58 -10.85
CA SER A 197 8.18 -10.22 -11.15
C SER A 197 7.11 -9.43 -11.91
N ARG A 198 7.23 -8.09 -11.92
CA ARG A 198 6.66 -7.27 -13.01
C ARG A 198 7.31 -7.63 -14.34
N ALA A 199 6.81 -7.06 -15.44
CA ALA A 199 7.37 -7.28 -16.78
C ALA A 199 8.87 -6.97 -16.83
N LEU A 200 9.65 -7.90 -17.38
CA LEU A 200 11.08 -7.79 -17.66
C LEU A 200 11.30 -7.92 -19.18
N THR A 201 12.33 -7.25 -19.71
CA THR A 201 12.67 -7.31 -21.14
C THR A 201 13.59 -8.48 -21.46
N MET A 202 13.51 -9.00 -22.69
CA MET A 202 14.49 -9.96 -23.20
C MET A 202 15.92 -9.40 -23.07
N GLY A 203 16.86 -10.23 -22.60
CA GLY A 203 18.24 -9.83 -22.33
C GLY A 203 18.46 -9.07 -21.02
N GLN A 204 17.40 -8.76 -20.26
CA GLN A 204 17.54 -8.15 -18.94
C GLN A 204 18.10 -9.17 -17.94
N SER A 205 19.28 -8.88 -17.37
CA SER A 205 19.75 -9.59 -16.18
C SER A 205 19.02 -9.08 -14.93
N VAL A 206 18.71 -9.99 -14.03
CA VAL A 206 18.25 -9.76 -12.66
C VAL A 206 19.01 -10.67 -11.70
N PHE A 207 18.93 -10.38 -10.41
CA PHE A 207 19.49 -11.24 -9.37
C PHE A 207 18.36 -11.84 -8.55
N ILE A 208 18.43 -13.15 -8.32
CA ILE A 208 17.50 -13.88 -7.47
C ILE A 208 18.23 -14.14 -6.14
N VAL A 209 17.62 -13.72 -5.04
CA VAL A 209 18.15 -13.88 -3.69
C VAL A 209 17.28 -14.92 -2.99
N VAL A 210 17.90 -15.94 -2.41
CA VAL A 210 17.25 -16.90 -1.52
C VAL A 210 17.93 -16.83 -0.17
N GLY A 211 17.16 -16.56 0.88
CA GLY A 211 17.60 -16.65 2.27
C GLY A 211 16.55 -17.38 3.10
N GLY A 212 16.70 -17.32 4.43
CA GLY A 212 15.68 -17.79 5.36
C GLY A 212 15.25 -16.74 6.38
N TYR A 213 14.17 -17.01 7.10
CA TYR A 213 13.55 -16.09 8.05
C TYR A 213 13.30 -16.78 9.41
N GLY A 214 14.39 -17.10 10.12
CA GLY A 214 14.29 -17.91 11.34
C GLY A 214 13.95 -17.12 12.61
N ALA A 215 12.66 -17.06 12.95
CA ALA A 215 12.20 -16.45 14.21
C ALA A 215 12.31 -17.40 15.43
N SER A 216 12.06 -18.71 15.24
CA SER A 216 12.09 -19.72 16.31
C SER A 216 12.79 -21.02 15.88
N PRO A 217 13.08 -21.98 16.80
CA PRO A 217 13.64 -23.29 16.44
C PRO A 217 12.74 -24.20 15.59
N LYS A 218 11.56 -23.72 15.14
CA LYS A 218 10.69 -24.39 14.15
C LYS A 218 10.71 -23.73 12.77
N GLU A 219 11.23 -22.50 12.69
CA GLU A 219 11.52 -21.79 11.46
C GLU A 219 13.05 -21.67 11.39
N ALA A 220 13.75 -22.63 10.77
CA ALA A 220 15.21 -22.53 10.64
C ALA A 220 15.57 -21.40 9.67
N SER A 221 16.52 -20.57 10.06
CA SER A 221 17.11 -19.51 9.23
C SER A 221 18.00 -20.03 8.10
N THR A 222 18.35 -21.32 8.13
CA THR A 222 19.20 -21.98 7.15
C THR A 222 18.81 -23.44 6.91
N GLY A 223 18.86 -23.89 5.66
CA GLY A 223 18.66 -25.27 5.27
C GLY A 223 18.71 -25.49 3.75
N ALA A 224 18.53 -26.75 3.36
CA ALA A 224 18.41 -27.16 1.96
C ALA A 224 17.06 -26.79 1.36
N PHE A 225 17.06 -26.44 0.07
CA PHE A 225 15.88 -26.09 -0.70
C PHE A 225 15.98 -26.54 -2.16
N GLU A 226 14.82 -26.73 -2.78
CA GLU A 226 14.66 -26.76 -4.23
C GLU A 226 14.05 -25.44 -4.69
N MET A 227 14.76 -24.70 -5.54
CA MET A 227 14.26 -23.52 -6.23
C MET A 227 13.91 -23.86 -7.67
N THR A 228 12.71 -23.44 -8.10
CA THR A 228 12.29 -23.42 -9.50
C THR A 228 12.29 -21.99 -10.03
N VAL A 229 12.83 -21.80 -11.24
CA VAL A 229 12.89 -20.50 -11.94
C VAL A 229 12.30 -20.67 -13.34
N SER A 230 11.21 -19.98 -13.64
CA SER A 230 10.51 -20.08 -14.93
C SER A 230 10.13 -18.71 -15.51
N GLU A 231 10.13 -18.62 -16.84
CA GLU A 231 9.61 -17.46 -17.56
C GLU A 231 8.17 -17.73 -18.00
N ALA A 232 7.24 -16.85 -17.64
CA ALA A 232 5.91 -16.82 -18.23
C ALA A 232 5.87 -15.76 -19.34
N PRO A 233 5.45 -16.12 -20.57
CA PRO A 233 5.29 -15.14 -21.65
C PRO A 233 4.14 -14.17 -21.32
N PRO A 234 4.21 -12.90 -21.77
CA PRO A 234 3.16 -11.92 -21.57
C PRO A 234 1.84 -12.38 -22.20
N ILE A 235 0.73 -12.12 -21.51
CA ILE A 235 -0.60 -12.40 -22.04
C ILE A 235 -0.84 -11.50 -23.27
N ALA A 236 -1.19 -12.11 -24.40
CA ALA A 236 -1.34 -11.40 -25.67
C ALA A 236 -2.50 -10.39 -25.65
N ILE A 237 -2.39 -9.34 -26.46
CA ILE A 237 -3.43 -8.31 -26.59
C ILE A 237 -4.75 -8.94 -27.07
N GLY A 238 -5.84 -8.61 -26.40
CA GLY A 238 -7.18 -9.20 -26.60
C GLY A 238 -7.45 -10.47 -25.80
N MET A 239 -6.45 -11.07 -25.13
CA MET A 239 -6.65 -12.25 -24.29
C MET A 239 -7.05 -11.89 -22.85
N PRO A 240 -7.81 -12.75 -22.16
CA PRO A 240 -8.18 -12.55 -20.77
C PRO A 240 -6.96 -12.66 -19.84
N CYS A 241 -6.94 -11.84 -18.80
CA CYS A 241 -5.86 -11.75 -17.81
C CYS A 241 -6.44 -11.65 -16.39
N PRO A 242 -5.83 -12.28 -15.37
CA PRO A 242 -6.14 -11.97 -13.98
C PRO A 242 -5.56 -10.59 -13.59
N VAL A 243 -6.15 -9.96 -12.58
CA VAL A 243 -5.64 -8.68 -12.05
C VAL A 243 -4.18 -8.83 -11.61
N GLY A 244 -3.34 -7.85 -12.00
CA GLY A 244 -1.89 -7.87 -11.75
C GLY A 244 -1.06 -8.64 -12.78
N ALA A 245 -1.67 -9.38 -13.71
CA ALA A 245 -0.93 -10.09 -14.74
C ALA A 245 -0.27 -9.17 -15.77
N VAL A 246 0.88 -9.62 -16.29
CA VAL A 246 1.63 -8.92 -17.33
C VAL A 246 1.08 -9.25 -18.71
N CYS A 247 0.62 -8.20 -19.38
CA CYS A 247 0.23 -8.22 -20.78
C CYS A 247 1.43 -7.90 -21.69
N ALA A 248 1.30 -8.18 -23.00
CA ALA A 248 2.30 -7.87 -24.00
C ALA A 248 2.75 -6.39 -23.97
N THR A 249 4.01 -6.14 -24.33
CA THR A 249 4.60 -4.79 -24.32
C THR A 249 3.74 -3.79 -25.10
N GLY A 250 3.36 -2.68 -24.45
CA GLY A 250 2.41 -1.72 -25.01
C GLY A 250 0.94 -2.03 -24.69
N SER A 251 0.65 -2.79 -23.63
CA SER A 251 -0.70 -3.06 -23.14
C SER A 251 -0.76 -3.29 -21.63
N ILE A 252 -1.95 -3.16 -21.05
CA ILE A 252 -2.24 -3.37 -19.61
C ILE A 252 -3.49 -4.24 -19.43
N CYS A 253 -3.59 -4.98 -18.33
CA CYS A 253 -4.78 -5.75 -17.99
C CYS A 253 -5.91 -4.81 -17.54
N VAL A 254 -6.91 -4.58 -18.41
CA VAL A 254 -8.06 -3.72 -18.11
C VAL A 254 -9.23 -4.60 -17.65
N GLY A 255 -9.50 -4.59 -16.35
CA GLY A 255 -10.67 -5.22 -15.74
C GLY A 255 -11.82 -4.23 -15.50
N ALA A 256 -13.03 -4.75 -15.34
CA ALA A 256 -14.12 -3.98 -14.74
C ALA A 256 -13.92 -3.91 -13.22
N SER A 257 -14.28 -2.77 -12.61
CA SER A 257 -14.10 -2.55 -11.17
C SER A 257 -14.76 -3.66 -10.34
N GLY A 258 -13.99 -4.29 -9.45
CA GLY A 258 -14.46 -5.40 -8.61
C GLY A 258 -14.36 -6.80 -9.22
N MET A 259 -13.82 -6.94 -10.45
CA MET A 259 -13.51 -8.26 -11.03
C MET A 259 -12.03 -8.61 -10.82
N ASN A 260 -11.75 -9.88 -10.48
CA ASN A 260 -10.39 -10.41 -10.38
C ASN A 260 -9.75 -10.73 -11.75
N SER A 261 -10.40 -10.33 -12.84
CA SER A 261 -9.95 -10.52 -14.22
C SER A 261 -10.35 -9.36 -15.13
N GLY A 262 -9.67 -9.27 -16.27
CA GLY A 262 -9.87 -8.29 -17.32
C GLY A 262 -9.36 -8.80 -18.67
N VAL A 263 -9.09 -7.88 -19.59
CA VAL A 263 -8.52 -8.18 -20.91
C VAL A 263 -7.27 -7.36 -21.15
N CYS A 264 -6.22 -7.98 -21.67
CA CYS A 264 -4.99 -7.30 -22.05
C CYS A 264 -5.25 -6.33 -23.20
N THR A 265 -5.27 -5.04 -22.90
CA THR A 265 -5.75 -4.00 -23.80
C THR A 265 -4.64 -3.03 -24.14
N ALA A 266 -4.46 -2.76 -25.44
CA ALA A 266 -3.37 -1.94 -25.94
C ALA A 266 -3.43 -0.50 -25.43
N ASP A 267 -2.26 0.07 -25.19
CA ASP A 267 -2.13 1.43 -24.68
C ASP A 267 -2.75 2.43 -25.67
N GLY A 268 -3.57 3.33 -25.14
CA GLY A 268 -4.34 4.30 -25.92
C GLY A 268 -5.67 3.82 -26.50
N THR A 269 -5.93 2.52 -26.63
CA THR A 269 -7.02 2.03 -27.51
C THR A 269 -8.39 1.88 -26.85
N ALA A 270 -8.52 2.03 -25.53
CA ALA A 270 -9.79 1.80 -24.82
C ALA A 270 -9.88 2.57 -23.48
N PRO A 271 -11.09 2.74 -22.92
CA PRO A 271 -11.27 3.28 -21.56
C PRO A 271 -10.58 2.40 -20.52
N GLY A 272 -9.77 2.99 -19.65
CA GLY A 272 -8.99 2.30 -18.62
C GLY A 272 -7.65 1.72 -19.08
N ALA A 273 -7.36 1.69 -20.38
CA ALA A 273 -6.00 1.41 -20.86
C ALA A 273 -5.05 2.57 -20.48
N ALA A 274 -3.76 2.28 -20.29
CA ALA A 274 -2.78 3.32 -20.02
C ALA A 274 -2.59 4.20 -21.26
N CYS A 275 -2.31 5.50 -21.09
CA CYS A 275 -2.04 6.37 -22.22
C CYS A 275 -0.67 6.08 -22.84
N ARG A 276 -0.52 6.34 -24.14
CA ARG A 276 0.77 6.32 -24.85
C ARG A 276 1.61 7.51 -24.41
N THR A 277 2.94 7.35 -24.43
CA THR A 277 3.91 8.43 -24.17
C THR A 277 4.18 9.32 -25.38
N ALA A 278 3.57 9.01 -26.53
CA ALA A 278 3.61 9.82 -27.76
C ALA A 278 2.18 10.09 -28.25
N ALA A 279 1.96 11.24 -28.88
CA ALA A 279 0.66 11.63 -29.38
C ALA A 279 0.28 10.84 -30.66
N PRO A 280 -1.01 10.49 -30.87
CA PRO A 280 -2.14 10.70 -29.96
C PRO A 280 -2.10 9.73 -28.76
N PHE A 281 -2.20 10.30 -27.54
CA PHE A 281 -2.05 9.57 -26.29
C PHE A 281 -3.12 8.50 -26.07
N CYS A 282 -4.32 8.74 -26.62
CA CYS A 282 -5.46 7.84 -26.66
C CYS A 282 -6.18 8.00 -28.02
N ASP A 283 -6.98 7.00 -28.43
CA ASP A 283 -7.66 7.00 -29.73
C ASP A 283 -9.03 7.67 -29.72
N GLY A 284 -9.39 8.31 -30.84
CA GLY A 284 -10.76 8.73 -31.15
C GLY A 284 -11.40 9.66 -30.11
N ALA A 285 -12.37 9.13 -29.37
CA ALA A 285 -13.17 9.87 -28.38
C ALA A 285 -12.65 9.70 -26.93
N PHE A 286 -11.39 9.27 -26.76
CA PHE A 286 -10.76 9.10 -25.45
C PHE A 286 -9.76 10.23 -25.16
N SER A 287 -9.87 10.82 -23.97
CA SER A 287 -8.89 11.78 -23.43
C SER A 287 -7.98 11.08 -22.42
N CYS A 288 -6.68 11.43 -22.39
CA CYS A 288 -5.80 10.94 -21.34
C CYS A 288 -6.06 11.67 -20.01
N SER A 289 -5.98 10.97 -18.88
CA SER A 289 -6.11 11.55 -17.54
C SER A 289 -4.92 12.42 -17.10
N VAL A 290 -3.87 12.55 -17.92
CA VAL A 290 -2.73 13.46 -17.70
C VAL A 290 -2.36 14.15 -19.02
N ALA A 291 -1.98 15.43 -18.97
CA ALA A 291 -1.72 16.24 -20.17
C ALA A 291 -0.42 15.84 -20.91
N ALA A 292 0.57 15.28 -20.22
CA ALA A 292 1.85 14.85 -20.78
C ALA A 292 2.27 13.48 -20.22
N PRO A 293 1.80 12.36 -20.79
CA PRO A 293 2.14 11.01 -20.34
C PRO A 293 3.64 10.71 -20.45
N SER A 294 4.19 10.12 -19.39
CA SER A 294 5.58 9.65 -19.32
C SER A 294 5.65 8.22 -18.78
N MET A 295 6.80 7.56 -18.85
CA MET A 295 6.98 6.22 -18.26
C MET A 295 6.77 6.20 -16.73
N ALA A 296 6.95 7.34 -16.05
CA ALA A 296 6.72 7.47 -14.60
C ALA A 296 5.27 7.84 -14.24
N SER A 297 4.57 8.55 -15.12
CA SER A 297 3.15 8.88 -14.97
C SER A 297 2.46 8.80 -16.33
N ARG A 298 1.89 7.62 -16.62
CA ARG A 298 1.24 7.34 -17.91
C ARG A 298 -0.17 7.90 -18.01
N GLY A 299 -0.86 8.05 -16.89
CA GLY A 299 -2.31 8.25 -16.86
C GLY A 299 -3.09 7.08 -17.49
N ILE A 300 -4.40 7.24 -17.56
CA ILE A 300 -5.33 6.30 -18.19
C ILE A 300 -6.24 7.02 -19.18
N CYS A 301 -6.59 6.32 -20.26
CA CYS A 301 -7.52 6.80 -21.26
C CYS A 301 -8.94 6.76 -20.70
N ARG A 302 -9.67 7.86 -20.85
CA ARG A 302 -11.04 8.04 -20.36
C ARG A 302 -11.96 8.40 -21.51
N ARG A 303 -13.13 7.77 -21.58
CA ARG A 303 -14.19 8.23 -22.49
C ARG A 303 -14.76 9.55 -21.98
N THR A 304 -15.19 10.41 -22.90
CA THR A 304 -16.12 11.49 -22.55
C THR A 304 -17.51 10.89 -22.34
N ALA A 305 -18.15 11.24 -21.22
CA ALA A 305 -19.47 10.79 -20.81
C ALA A 305 -20.47 11.97 -20.82
N ALA A 306 -21.64 11.79 -21.40
CA ALA A 306 -22.67 12.83 -21.43
C ALA A 306 -23.34 13.03 -20.05
N ILE A 307 -24.02 14.17 -19.85
CA ILE A 307 -24.84 14.39 -18.64
C ILE A 307 -25.89 13.28 -18.53
N GLY A 308 -25.99 12.66 -17.34
CA GLY A 308 -26.82 11.48 -17.11
C GLY A 308 -26.18 10.14 -17.47
N GLU A 309 -24.95 10.09 -18.01
CA GLU A 309 -24.21 8.83 -18.21
C GLU A 309 -23.27 8.50 -17.06
N ALA A 310 -22.92 7.21 -16.96
CA ALA A 310 -21.96 6.70 -15.97
C ALA A 310 -20.53 7.24 -16.19
N CYS A 311 -19.94 7.77 -15.12
CA CYS A 311 -18.62 8.38 -15.01
C CYS A 311 -17.76 7.67 -13.94
N GLY A 312 -16.45 7.91 -13.94
CA GLY A 312 -15.52 7.31 -12.99
C GLY A 312 -14.08 7.22 -13.51
N PRO A 313 -13.26 6.28 -13.01
CA PRO A 313 -11.85 6.17 -13.41
C PRO A 313 -11.62 6.08 -14.92
N THR A 314 -12.54 5.44 -15.65
CA THR A 314 -12.51 5.23 -17.11
C THR A 314 -13.35 6.24 -17.91
N ALA A 315 -14.00 7.22 -17.26
CA ALA A 315 -14.99 8.09 -17.89
C ALA A 315 -15.08 9.48 -17.24
N THR A 316 -14.62 10.50 -17.95
CA THR A 316 -14.74 11.93 -17.58
C THR A 316 -15.99 12.54 -18.20
N CYS A 317 -16.64 13.47 -17.51
CA CYS A 317 -17.85 14.12 -18.00
C CYS A 317 -17.57 15.15 -19.10
N ALA A 318 -18.53 15.32 -20.01
CA ALA A 318 -18.51 16.35 -21.04
C ALA A 318 -18.76 17.74 -20.43
N SER A 319 -18.11 18.76 -21.02
CA SER A 319 -18.47 20.19 -20.99
C SER A 319 -19.23 20.68 -19.74
N MET A 320 -18.49 21.03 -18.68
CA MET A 320 -19.01 21.50 -17.37
C MET A 320 -19.83 20.47 -16.56
N GLY A 321 -19.99 19.23 -17.05
CA GLY A 321 -20.47 18.13 -16.22
C GLY A 321 -19.42 17.65 -15.23
N PHE A 322 -19.84 17.23 -14.04
CA PHE A 322 -18.99 16.71 -12.99
C PHE A 322 -19.32 15.25 -12.66
N CYS A 323 -18.31 14.50 -12.24
CA CYS A 323 -18.49 13.17 -11.66
C CYS A 323 -18.45 13.29 -10.12
N PRO A 324 -19.59 13.24 -9.42
CA PRO A 324 -19.62 13.48 -7.98
C PRO A 324 -18.79 12.43 -7.22
N ASN A 325 -17.73 12.88 -6.56
CA ASN A 325 -16.66 12.08 -5.94
C ASN A 325 -15.76 11.31 -6.96
N PHE A 326 -14.87 12.03 -7.65
CA PHE A 326 -13.49 11.51 -7.87
C PHE A 326 -12.53 11.94 -6.74
N LEU A 327 -13.03 12.58 -5.68
CA LEU A 327 -12.29 12.99 -4.49
C LEU A 327 -11.94 11.75 -3.63
N THR A 328 -10.90 11.05 -4.06
CA THR A 328 -10.40 9.80 -3.45
C THR A 328 -9.56 10.08 -2.21
N SER A 329 -10.20 10.54 -1.14
CA SER A 329 -9.66 10.51 0.22
C SER A 329 -10.71 10.13 1.27
N ALA A 330 -11.61 9.21 0.92
CA ALA A 330 -12.12 8.29 1.94
C ALA A 330 -10.91 7.50 2.47
N PRO A 331 -10.68 7.43 3.80
CA PRO A 331 -9.52 6.73 4.33
C PRO A 331 -9.58 5.24 3.95
N SER A 332 -8.42 4.62 3.74
CA SER A 332 -8.29 3.20 3.40
C SER A 332 -8.53 2.25 4.59
N GLY A 333 -9.53 2.57 5.42
CA GLY A 333 -10.03 1.76 6.53
C GLY A 333 -11.21 0.89 6.07
N SER A 334 -11.33 -0.29 6.67
CA SER A 334 -12.20 -1.39 6.22
C SER A 334 -13.71 -1.24 6.47
N ASP A 335 -14.20 -0.04 6.81
CA ASP A 335 -15.58 0.18 7.28
C ASP A 335 -16.57 0.35 6.12
N ALA A 336 -16.76 -0.72 5.35
CA ALA A 336 -17.79 -0.84 4.32
C ALA A 336 -19.20 -1.00 4.95
N GLY A 337 -19.71 0.08 5.56
CA GLY A 337 -20.98 0.10 6.29
C GLY A 337 -22.23 0.38 5.46
N VAL A 338 -22.13 1.04 4.31
CA VAL A 338 -23.28 1.32 3.44
C VAL A 338 -23.68 0.06 2.67
N ALA A 339 -24.90 -0.41 2.91
CA ALA A 339 -25.37 -1.72 2.45
C ALA A 339 -25.32 -1.88 0.91
N ALA A 340 -24.82 -3.04 0.48
CA ALA A 340 -24.83 -3.47 -0.91
C ALA A 340 -26.24 -3.89 -1.35
N ASP A 341 -27.01 -2.96 -1.90
CA ASP A 341 -28.33 -3.29 -2.45
C ASP A 341 -28.16 -4.12 -3.74
N ALA A 342 -28.56 -5.39 -3.67
CA ALA A 342 -28.11 -6.44 -4.59
C ALA A 342 -28.80 -6.37 -5.97
N GLY A 343 -28.29 -5.50 -6.84
CA GLY A 343 -28.74 -5.36 -8.23
C GLY A 343 -28.29 -4.07 -8.91
N ALA A 344 -28.00 -3.02 -8.14
CA ALA A 344 -27.37 -1.82 -8.69
C ALA A 344 -25.85 -2.06 -8.89
N PRO A 345 -25.26 -1.67 -10.03
CA PRO A 345 -23.80 -1.65 -10.17
C PRO A 345 -23.23 -0.63 -9.19
N MET A 346 -22.44 -1.10 -8.21
CA MET A 346 -21.74 -0.21 -7.28
C MET A 346 -20.94 0.85 -8.05
N ASN A 347 -20.91 2.06 -7.49
CA ASN A 347 -20.17 3.21 -8.04
C ASN A 347 -20.43 3.51 -9.53
N ALA A 348 -21.59 3.15 -10.08
CA ALA A 348 -22.15 3.78 -11.27
C ALA A 348 -22.62 5.20 -10.93
N ARG A 349 -21.67 6.14 -10.86
CA ARG A 349 -21.91 7.56 -10.63
C ARG A 349 -22.26 8.23 -11.93
N TYR A 350 -23.19 9.19 -11.93
CA TYR A 350 -23.66 9.82 -13.17
C TYR A 350 -23.12 11.25 -13.31
N CYS A 351 -22.81 11.66 -14.54
CA CYS A 351 -22.42 13.03 -14.83
C CYS A 351 -23.57 14.00 -14.53
N THR A 352 -23.38 14.91 -13.59
CA THR A 352 -24.36 15.96 -13.26
C THR A 352 -23.84 17.33 -13.69
N LEU A 353 -24.74 18.22 -14.12
CA LEU A 353 -24.41 19.64 -14.18
C LEU A 353 -24.33 20.20 -12.76
N PRO A 354 -23.45 21.19 -12.49
CA PRO A 354 -23.43 21.90 -11.23
C PRO A 354 -24.71 22.74 -11.08
N SER A 355 -25.17 22.92 -9.85
CA SER A 355 -26.09 24.01 -9.53
C SER A 355 -25.30 25.32 -9.58
N MET A 356 -25.83 26.35 -10.25
CA MET A 356 -25.23 27.68 -10.17
C MET A 356 -25.48 28.29 -8.79
N GLU A 357 -24.58 29.15 -8.34
CA GLU A 357 -24.85 30.10 -7.25
C GLU A 357 -26.10 30.97 -7.54
N SER A 358 -26.68 31.56 -6.49
CA SER A 358 -27.83 32.46 -6.61
C SER A 358 -27.78 33.55 -5.55
N GLU A 359 -27.23 34.70 -5.91
CA GLU A 359 -27.12 35.91 -5.09
C GLU A 359 -28.48 36.59 -4.78
N PRO A 360 -28.64 37.28 -3.63
CA PRO A 360 -27.69 37.38 -2.52
C PRO A 360 -27.74 36.13 -1.61
N ASN A 361 -26.59 35.52 -1.35
CA ASN A 361 -26.45 34.34 -0.49
C ASN A 361 -25.52 34.59 0.73
N ASN A 362 -25.00 35.82 0.90
CA ASN A 362 -23.70 36.08 1.52
C ASN A 362 -23.64 36.01 3.07
N THR A 363 -24.55 35.26 3.70
CA THR A 363 -24.52 34.99 5.15
C THR A 363 -25.03 33.59 5.48
N PRO A 364 -24.55 32.95 6.59
CA PRO A 364 -25.05 31.65 7.03
C PRO A 364 -26.57 31.60 7.35
N ALA A 365 -27.20 32.77 7.52
CA ALA A 365 -28.61 32.95 7.82
C ALA A 365 -29.50 33.18 6.58
N ALA A 366 -28.91 33.54 5.44
CA ALA A 366 -29.59 33.68 4.15
C ALA A 366 -28.86 32.91 3.03
N PRO A 367 -28.59 31.60 3.19
CA PRO A 367 -27.93 30.80 2.17
C PRO A 367 -28.86 30.48 1.00
N GLN A 368 -28.26 30.05 -0.11
CA GLN A 368 -28.97 29.40 -1.20
C GLN A 368 -29.77 28.18 -0.71
N ALA A 369 -30.95 27.98 -1.31
CA ALA A 369 -31.98 27.03 -0.87
C ALA A 369 -31.48 25.58 -0.70
N PRO A 370 -32.01 24.84 0.30
CA PRO A 370 -31.38 23.60 0.74
C PRO A 370 -31.55 22.43 -0.24
N VAL A 371 -30.44 21.76 -0.52
CA VAL A 371 -30.42 20.45 -1.20
C VAL A 371 -30.57 19.30 -0.21
N THR A 372 -31.00 18.13 -0.68
CA THR A 372 -31.23 16.91 0.14
C THR A 372 -30.30 15.75 -0.21
N GLN A 373 -29.40 15.96 -1.17
CA GLN A 373 -28.50 14.95 -1.72
C GLN A 373 -27.14 15.58 -2.05
N THR A 374 -26.12 14.74 -2.25
CA THR A 374 -24.80 15.18 -2.73
C THR A 374 -24.93 16.03 -3.99
N THR A 375 -24.48 17.28 -3.91
CA THR A 375 -24.66 18.29 -4.96
C THR A 375 -23.35 19.03 -5.17
N ILE A 376 -23.07 19.41 -6.41
CA ILE A 376 -21.94 20.27 -6.77
C ILE A 376 -22.51 21.63 -7.14
N PHE A 377 -22.00 22.68 -6.52
CA PHE A 377 -22.29 24.07 -6.84
C PHE A 377 -21.14 24.65 -7.65
N ARG A 378 -21.43 25.56 -8.58
CA ARG A 378 -20.46 26.45 -9.21
C ARG A 378 -20.69 27.85 -8.70
N GLY A 379 -19.67 28.47 -8.11
CA GLY A 379 -19.71 29.85 -7.68
C GLY A 379 -18.48 30.68 -8.09
N ALA A 380 -18.45 31.96 -7.71
CA ALA A 380 -17.37 32.89 -7.97
C ALA A 380 -17.35 34.08 -6.97
N ILE A 381 -16.42 34.04 -6.01
CA ILE A 381 -16.18 35.12 -5.04
C ILE A 381 -15.77 36.41 -5.78
N THR A 382 -16.67 37.40 -5.88
CA THR A 382 -16.35 38.70 -6.51
C THR A 382 -17.24 39.82 -5.96
N PRO A 383 -16.70 40.79 -5.20
CA PRO A 383 -15.28 41.08 -4.94
C PRO A 383 -14.63 40.15 -3.90
N GLY A 384 -13.35 40.34 -3.59
CA GLY A 384 -12.61 39.60 -2.55
C GLY A 384 -13.07 39.82 -1.09
N THR A 385 -14.26 40.37 -0.87
CA THR A 385 -14.95 40.43 0.44
C THR A 385 -16.26 39.64 0.44
N ASP A 386 -16.51 38.91 -0.65
CA ASP A 386 -17.70 38.11 -0.87
C ASP A 386 -17.62 36.75 -0.15
N VAL A 387 -18.77 36.13 0.06
CA VAL A 387 -18.95 34.90 0.82
C VAL A 387 -20.12 34.16 0.21
N ASP A 388 -19.95 32.91 -0.21
CA ASP A 388 -20.99 32.11 -0.83
C ASP A 388 -21.56 31.06 0.13
N CYS A 389 -22.78 31.26 0.65
CA CYS A 389 -23.40 30.28 1.57
C CYS A 389 -24.46 29.39 0.90
N TYR A 390 -24.28 28.09 1.02
CA TYR A 390 -25.17 27.04 0.49
C TYR A 390 -25.73 26.18 1.62
N SER A 391 -26.99 25.75 1.53
CA SER A 391 -27.61 24.91 2.57
C SER A 391 -27.89 23.46 2.12
N VAL A 392 -27.89 22.54 3.09
CA VAL A 392 -28.17 21.12 2.88
C VAL A 392 -28.98 20.57 4.06
N THR A 393 -30.03 19.81 3.78
CA THR A 393 -30.88 19.15 4.79
C THR A 393 -30.52 17.67 4.85
N VAL A 394 -30.17 17.17 6.06
CA VAL A 394 -29.69 15.80 6.27
C VAL A 394 -30.53 15.03 7.29
N PRO A 395 -30.63 13.68 7.17
CA PRO A 395 -31.24 12.82 8.17
C PRO A 395 -30.32 12.66 9.40
N ALA A 396 -30.88 12.16 10.50
CA ALA A 396 -30.12 11.92 11.73
C ALA A 396 -29.08 10.81 11.54
N GLY A 397 -27.88 11.03 12.07
CA GLY A 397 -26.74 10.11 11.98
C GLY A 397 -26.01 10.17 10.64
N ALA A 398 -26.43 11.01 9.69
CA ALA A 398 -25.70 11.24 8.44
C ALA A 398 -24.27 11.76 8.70
N SER A 399 -23.38 11.56 7.73
CA SER A 399 -22.04 12.16 7.74
C SER A 399 -21.90 13.16 6.60
N LEU A 400 -21.32 14.31 6.90
CA LEU A 400 -21.17 15.44 5.98
C LEU A 400 -19.74 15.57 5.45
N PHE A 401 -19.65 16.03 4.21
CA PHE A 401 -18.43 16.33 3.49
C PHE A 401 -18.62 17.62 2.69
N ALA A 402 -17.60 18.45 2.59
CA ALA A 402 -17.56 19.54 1.62
C ALA A 402 -16.12 19.85 1.18
N GLU A 403 -15.90 20.13 -0.11
CA GLU A 403 -14.57 20.47 -0.68
C GLU A 403 -14.72 21.42 -1.87
N THR A 404 -13.87 22.45 -1.95
CA THR A 404 -13.76 23.38 -3.09
C THR A 404 -12.73 22.88 -4.11
N THR A 405 -13.03 23.03 -5.39
CA THR A 405 -12.22 22.52 -6.50
C THR A 405 -12.31 23.41 -7.75
N ASP A 406 -11.40 23.20 -8.70
CA ASP A 406 -11.44 23.76 -10.05
C ASP A 406 -12.47 23.03 -10.95
N ALA A 407 -12.57 23.47 -12.21
CA ALA A 407 -13.48 22.86 -13.19
C ALA A 407 -13.19 21.38 -13.53
N ASN A 408 -12.04 20.84 -13.13
CA ASN A 408 -11.64 19.45 -13.34
C ASN A 408 -11.82 18.58 -12.07
N GLY A 409 -12.27 19.16 -10.95
CA GLY A 409 -12.35 18.47 -9.65
C GLY A 409 -10.99 18.31 -8.98
N THR A 410 -10.06 19.22 -9.23
CA THR A 410 -8.69 19.26 -8.66
C THR A 410 -8.50 20.56 -7.86
N CYS A 411 -7.48 20.61 -6.99
CA CYS A 411 -7.11 21.88 -6.35
C CYS A 411 -6.16 22.68 -7.25
N ASN A 412 -6.72 23.54 -8.11
CA ASN A 412 -5.99 24.46 -8.97
C ASN A 412 -6.93 25.60 -9.41
N LEU A 413 -7.30 26.48 -8.47
CA LEU A 413 -8.19 27.62 -8.72
C LEU A 413 -7.46 28.68 -9.58
N GLY A 414 -6.37 29.23 -9.05
CA GLY A 414 -5.50 30.19 -9.72
C GLY A 414 -4.26 30.54 -8.88
N GLU A 415 -3.40 31.43 -9.37
CA GLU A 415 -2.22 31.89 -8.63
C GLU A 415 -2.63 32.86 -7.50
N GLY A 416 -2.51 32.42 -6.25
CA GLY A 416 -2.96 33.19 -5.08
C GLY A 416 -4.49 33.19 -4.86
N GLU A 417 -5.24 32.37 -5.59
CA GLU A 417 -6.65 32.11 -5.31
C GLU A 417 -6.75 31.04 -4.21
N ASP A 418 -7.27 31.46 -3.05
CA ASP A 418 -7.27 30.68 -1.82
C ASP A 418 -8.63 30.77 -1.13
N THR A 419 -9.10 29.67 -0.57
CA THR A 419 -10.46 29.52 -0.04
C THR A 419 -10.46 29.21 1.45
N VAL A 420 -11.52 29.63 2.14
CA VAL A 420 -11.86 29.17 3.49
C VAL A 420 -13.31 28.70 3.52
N LEU A 421 -13.51 27.46 3.93
CA LEU A 421 -14.81 26.78 4.00
C LEU A 421 -15.26 26.62 5.45
N ARG A 422 -16.43 27.18 5.75
CA ARG A 422 -17.03 27.18 7.09
C ARG A 422 -18.36 26.44 7.09
N ALA A 423 -18.48 25.43 7.95
CA ALA A 423 -19.74 24.70 8.17
C ALA A 423 -20.46 25.25 9.40
N TYR A 424 -21.77 25.47 9.29
CA TYR A 424 -22.66 25.95 10.35
C TYR A 424 -23.84 24.99 10.51
N ARG A 425 -24.38 24.92 11.72
CA ARG A 425 -25.72 24.36 11.95
C ARG A 425 -26.75 25.50 11.84
N GLN A 426 -27.91 25.25 11.23
CA GLN A 426 -28.95 26.29 11.08
C GLN A 426 -29.28 26.99 12.40
N GLY A 427 -29.26 28.33 12.38
CA GLY A 427 -29.47 29.18 13.56
C GLY A 427 -28.23 29.40 14.44
N SER A 428 -27.08 28.80 14.14
CA SER A 428 -25.80 29.12 14.78
C SER A 428 -25.14 30.33 14.12
N ALA A 429 -24.67 31.28 14.92
CA ALA A 429 -23.78 32.35 14.45
C ALA A 429 -22.30 31.92 14.36
N MET A 430 -21.92 30.85 15.07
CA MET A 430 -20.56 30.28 15.05
C MET A 430 -20.49 29.07 14.11
N PRO A 431 -19.37 28.87 13.38
CA PRO A 431 -19.14 27.65 12.65
C PRO A 431 -18.97 26.46 13.62
N ILE A 432 -19.40 25.28 13.18
CA ILE A 432 -19.13 23.99 13.84
C ILE A 432 -17.85 23.34 13.32
N ALA A 433 -17.37 23.78 12.16
CA ALA A 433 -16.08 23.42 11.58
C ALA A 433 -15.62 24.49 10.57
N GLU A 434 -14.31 24.63 10.41
CA GLU A 434 -13.64 25.57 9.51
C GLU A 434 -12.33 24.94 9.02
N ASN A 435 -11.97 25.18 7.76
CA ASN A 435 -10.72 24.74 7.15
C ASN A 435 -10.40 25.63 5.93
N ASP A 436 -9.12 25.89 5.68
CA ASP A 436 -8.54 26.62 4.56
C ASP A 436 -7.86 25.69 3.53
N ASP A 437 -6.85 24.91 3.95
CA ASP A 437 -6.04 24.01 3.08
C ASP A 437 -6.52 22.54 3.05
N VAL A 438 -6.55 21.86 1.88
CA VAL A 438 -6.78 20.39 1.82
C VAL A 438 -5.55 19.59 2.27
N ALA A 439 -4.37 20.16 2.08
CA ALA A 439 -3.03 19.64 2.37
C ALA A 439 -2.03 20.81 2.33
N MET A 440 -0.79 20.59 2.81
CA MET A 440 0.23 21.64 2.77
C MET A 440 0.53 22.11 1.34
N GLY A 441 0.24 23.38 1.06
CA GLY A 441 0.49 24.01 -0.25
C GLY A 441 -0.63 23.80 -1.28
N THR A 442 -1.88 23.62 -0.84
CA THR A 442 -3.04 23.43 -1.73
C THR A 442 -4.23 24.24 -1.23
N LEU A 443 -4.35 25.45 -1.78
CA LEU A 443 -5.23 26.59 -1.41
C LEU A 443 -6.74 26.35 -1.59
N CYS A 444 -7.19 25.12 -1.40
CA CYS A 444 -8.57 24.68 -1.54
C CYS A 444 -9.03 24.07 -0.23
N SER A 445 -10.20 24.44 0.25
CA SER A 445 -10.69 23.96 1.54
C SER A 445 -11.39 22.60 1.48
N ARG A 446 -11.22 21.80 2.54
CA ARG A 446 -11.95 20.54 2.72
C ARG A 446 -12.37 20.30 4.16
N LEU A 447 -13.66 20.02 4.34
CA LEU A 447 -14.25 19.52 5.56
C LEU A 447 -14.76 18.09 5.33
N ASN A 448 -14.32 17.13 6.15
CA ASN A 448 -14.75 15.73 6.02
C ASN A 448 -14.92 15.08 7.40
N SER A 449 -15.86 14.15 7.55
CA SER A 449 -16.19 13.53 8.83
C SER A 449 -15.07 12.67 9.48
N ALA A 450 -13.96 12.39 8.78
CA ALA A 450 -12.83 11.64 9.34
C ALA A 450 -11.80 12.55 10.04
N SER A 451 -11.50 13.72 9.48
CA SER A 451 -10.66 14.75 10.14
C SER A 451 -11.46 15.76 10.96
N THR A 452 -12.77 15.86 10.73
CA THR A 452 -13.66 16.86 11.33
C THR A 452 -14.84 16.16 12.06
N PRO A 453 -14.67 15.72 13.32
CA PRO A 453 -15.70 14.95 14.04
C PRO A 453 -17.05 15.66 14.21
N ALA A 454 -17.09 16.99 14.15
CA ALA A 454 -18.33 17.77 14.17
C ALA A 454 -19.27 17.51 12.96
N LEU A 455 -18.75 16.88 11.90
CA LEU A 455 -19.48 16.48 10.69
C LEU A 455 -19.74 14.96 10.61
N LEU A 456 -19.37 14.20 11.64
CA LEU A 456 -19.62 12.77 11.77
C LEU A 456 -20.93 12.53 12.52
N ARG A 457 -21.81 11.68 11.97
CA ARG A 457 -23.08 11.25 12.60
C ARG A 457 -23.95 12.41 13.13
N VAL A 458 -24.12 13.45 12.31
CA VAL A 458 -24.76 14.71 12.70
C VAL A 458 -26.25 14.54 13.02
N ALA A 459 -26.80 15.46 13.81
CA ALA A 459 -28.24 15.48 14.10
C ALA A 459 -29.05 15.86 12.84
N ALA A 460 -30.30 15.37 12.73
CA ALA A 460 -31.18 15.78 11.64
C ALA A 460 -31.40 17.31 11.63
N GLY A 461 -31.47 17.88 10.43
CA GLY A 461 -31.74 19.31 10.22
C GLY A 461 -30.96 19.89 9.04
N THR A 462 -30.97 21.21 8.96
CA THR A 462 -30.24 21.96 7.92
C THR A 462 -28.87 22.38 8.43
N TYR A 463 -27.87 22.23 7.56
CA TYR A 463 -26.50 22.72 7.72
C TYR A 463 -26.19 23.69 6.59
N THR A 464 -25.37 24.70 6.88
CA THR A 464 -24.94 25.71 5.90
C THR A 464 -23.43 25.62 5.72
N PHE A 465 -22.97 25.59 4.47
CA PHE A 465 -21.56 25.64 4.11
C PHE A 465 -21.30 26.97 3.40
N CYS A 466 -20.41 27.78 3.94
CA CYS A 466 -20.02 29.06 3.35
C CYS A 466 -18.59 28.98 2.83
N VAL A 467 -18.39 29.31 1.56
CA VAL A 467 -17.08 29.56 0.93
C VAL A 467 -16.77 31.05 1.08
N SER A 468 -15.50 31.39 1.26
CA SER A 468 -14.99 32.76 1.29
C SER A 468 -13.55 32.73 0.81
N PRO A 469 -12.96 33.85 0.34
CA PRO A 469 -11.55 33.87 0.03
C PRO A 469 -10.73 33.89 1.32
N TYR A 470 -9.52 33.36 1.30
CA TYR A 470 -8.54 33.65 2.35
C TYR A 470 -8.18 35.13 2.31
N ALA A 471 -8.09 35.75 3.49
CA ALA A 471 -7.75 37.15 3.64
C ALA A 471 -6.77 37.33 4.80
N GLU A 472 -5.56 37.82 4.49
CA GLU A 472 -4.62 38.28 5.52
C GLU A 472 -5.25 39.41 6.35
N MET A 473 -4.88 39.51 7.63
CA MET A 473 -5.57 40.36 8.61
C MET A 473 -5.70 41.83 8.19
N GLY A 474 -6.90 42.20 7.73
CA GLY A 474 -7.26 43.56 7.32
C GLY A 474 -7.25 43.83 5.81
N ALA A 475 -6.89 42.84 4.99
CA ALA A 475 -7.06 42.88 3.54
C ALA A 475 -8.46 42.39 3.10
N ALA A 476 -8.82 42.66 1.85
CA ALA A 476 -9.74 41.81 1.11
C ALA A 476 -8.95 40.62 0.56
N GLY A 477 -9.56 39.44 0.45
CA GLY A 477 -8.94 38.28 -0.16
C GLY A 477 -8.82 38.41 -1.69
N THR A 478 -8.18 37.43 -2.32
CA THR A 478 -8.13 37.34 -3.78
C THR A 478 -9.54 37.02 -4.32
N PRO A 479 -10.09 37.76 -5.30
CA PRO A 479 -11.32 37.38 -5.99
C PRO A 479 -11.12 36.06 -6.76
N ILE A 480 -12.08 35.14 -6.67
CA ILE A 480 -12.00 33.80 -7.26
C ILE A 480 -13.02 33.72 -8.41
N PRO A 481 -12.59 33.81 -9.69
CA PRO A 481 -13.50 33.96 -10.83
C PRO A 481 -14.32 32.71 -11.16
N ALA A 482 -13.93 31.55 -10.63
CA ALA A 482 -14.75 30.34 -10.58
C ALA A 482 -14.21 29.33 -9.57
N TYR A 483 -15.08 28.79 -8.71
CA TYR A 483 -14.80 27.57 -7.95
C TYR A 483 -15.99 26.60 -8.04
N TYR A 484 -15.75 25.35 -7.65
CA TYR A 484 -16.77 24.31 -7.57
C TYR A 484 -16.79 23.68 -6.18
N LEU A 485 -17.87 23.90 -5.43
CA LEU A 485 -18.09 23.33 -4.10
C LEU A 485 -18.87 22.02 -4.23
N THR A 486 -18.23 20.89 -3.93
CA THR A 486 -18.95 19.62 -3.72
C THR A 486 -19.44 19.58 -2.28
N ILE A 487 -20.75 19.47 -2.04
CA ILE A 487 -21.32 19.13 -0.73
C ILE A 487 -21.82 17.67 -0.79
N GLY A 488 -21.26 16.81 0.04
CA GLY A 488 -21.58 15.39 0.14
C GLY A 488 -22.41 15.04 1.36
N VAL A 489 -23.44 14.20 1.17
CA VAL A 489 -24.26 13.63 2.25
C VAL A 489 -24.16 12.11 2.18
N THR A 490 -23.60 11.51 3.23
CA THR A 490 -23.58 10.05 3.43
C THR A 490 -24.63 9.65 4.46
N ALA A 491 -25.39 8.61 4.17
CA ALA A 491 -26.39 8.04 5.09
C ALA A 491 -25.74 7.46 6.38
N PRO A 492 -26.50 7.33 7.49
CA PRO A 492 -26.03 6.81 8.79
C PRO A 492 -25.48 5.38 8.82
#